data_AF-A0A2A7HSD6-F1
#
_entry.id   AF-A0A2A7HSD6-F1
#
_cell.length_a   1.000
_cell.length_b   1.000
_cell.length_c   1.000
_cell.angle_alpha   90.00
_cell.angle_beta   90.00
_cell.angle_gamma   90.00
#
_symmetry.space_group_name_H-M   'P 1'
#
loop_
_entity.id
_entity.type
_entity.pdbx_description
1 polymer ?
#
loop_
_entity_poly.entity_id
_entity_poly.type
_entity_poly.pdbx_seq_one_letter_code
_entity_poly.pdbx_strand_id
1 'polypeptide(L)'
;MKEQPVDGYKSEVKGYDITNTKDAKTTVAGTKTWNDNNASDRPTTIKVDLLQNGNVIQKQDVTALNGWNYLFTDLARYDANGVPYTYTVKEHPVAGYKSEVNGYNITNTKVAKLTVEGIKTWKDGNGIDRPSMIKVNLLQNGSVFKTQDVLAVMGWKYIFADLEAYDANGVAYQYEVKEQPIAGYKSSVSGYDITNTKVGETKVEGTKTWKDNNATNRPSLVKVDLLQNGKVVDTKEVTAETNWKYAFEKLQAYDTNGVAYIYTVKEQPVDGYKSEVKGYDITNTKVGETKVEGTKTWKDDNAPNRPSMIKVDLLQNGQVIATQEVSEATGWKYEFKDIAAYDVEGKAYKYEVKEQPVDGYKSEVKGYDITNTKVAQTKVEGTKTWKDDNETDRPKTIKVDLLQNGQVIATQEVSGASGWKYEFKDLAAYDVEGKAYKYEVKEQPVDGYKSEVKGYDITNTKIKDGTVVDPIENAPPKVDTEVPPTTENVPPKVDTEVPPTTENAPPKVDTEVPPTTENAPSKVDSEVPPTTENAPSKVDSEVPPTKENTSSKINTEVSPTKENNKTSALLPKTGGTSMEMISIIAGMVMLILGGVLFARQRMR
;
A
#
# COMPACT_ATOMS: atom_id res chain seq x y z
N MET A 1 116.69 0.40 -5.84
CA MET A 1 116.47 -1.02 -5.52
C MET A 1 115.46 -1.58 -6.51
N LYS A 2 115.59 -2.84 -6.95
CA LYS A 2 114.52 -3.56 -7.65
C LYS A 2 114.25 -4.83 -6.85
N GLU A 3 113.01 -5.01 -6.45
CA GLU A 3 112.58 -6.26 -5.83
C GLU A 3 112.55 -7.36 -6.88
N GLN A 4 112.86 -8.59 -6.48
CA GLN A 4 112.56 -9.74 -7.32
C GLN A 4 111.04 -9.86 -7.46
N PRO A 5 110.51 -10.21 -8.65
CA PRO A 5 109.08 -10.36 -8.84
C PRO A 5 108.49 -11.32 -7.81
N VAL A 6 107.52 -10.83 -7.03
CA VAL A 6 106.77 -11.66 -6.09
C VAL A 6 105.47 -12.07 -6.77
N ASP A 7 105.26 -13.38 -6.92
CA ASP A 7 104.11 -13.89 -7.66
C ASP A 7 102.78 -13.42 -7.02
N GLY A 8 101.90 -12.86 -7.85
CA GLY A 8 100.65 -12.24 -7.41
C GLY A 8 100.77 -10.86 -6.75
N TYR A 9 101.94 -10.20 -6.79
CA TYR A 9 102.17 -8.84 -6.29
C TYR A 9 102.81 -7.93 -7.34
N LYS A 10 102.40 -6.67 -7.34
CA LYS A 10 102.98 -5.58 -8.10
C LYS A 10 103.74 -4.68 -7.13
N SER A 11 105.06 -4.66 -7.27
CA SER A 11 105.98 -3.87 -6.46
C SER A 11 106.10 -2.43 -7.01
N GLU A 12 105.84 -1.43 -6.18
CA GLU A 12 106.15 -0.01 -6.45
C GLU A 12 107.32 0.43 -5.55
N VAL A 13 108.37 1.02 -6.15
CA VAL A 13 109.55 1.48 -5.41
C VAL A 13 109.54 3.01 -5.38
N LYS A 14 109.45 3.58 -4.17
CA LYS A 14 109.56 5.04 -3.93
C LYS A 14 110.74 5.30 -3.00
N GLY A 15 111.88 5.67 -3.58
CA GLY A 15 113.13 5.85 -2.81
C GLY A 15 113.66 4.51 -2.28
N TYR A 16 113.70 4.36 -0.96
CA TYR A 16 114.09 3.12 -0.26
C TYR A 16 112.89 2.25 0.14
N ASP A 17 111.67 2.76 0.00
CA ASP A 17 110.45 2.02 0.34
C ASP A 17 109.99 1.19 -0.86
N ILE A 18 109.72 -0.09 -0.60
CA ILE A 18 109.15 -1.04 -1.56
C ILE A 18 107.76 -1.41 -1.06
N THR A 19 106.72 -1.02 -1.80
CA THR A 19 105.34 -1.39 -1.50
C THR A 19 104.91 -2.50 -2.45
N ASN A 20 104.63 -3.67 -1.89
CA ASN A 20 104.02 -4.78 -2.63
C ASN A 20 102.51 -4.73 -2.52
N THR A 21 101.85 -4.40 -3.63
CA THR A 21 100.40 -4.45 -3.72
C THR A 21 99.98 -5.75 -4.38
N LYS A 22 99.06 -6.49 -3.77
CA LYS A 22 98.59 -7.77 -4.31
C LYS A 22 97.87 -7.54 -5.65
N ASP A 23 98.46 -7.96 -6.76
CA ASP A 23 97.94 -7.81 -8.12
C ASP A 23 97.49 -9.18 -8.67
N ALA A 24 96.70 -9.89 -7.86
CA ALA A 24 96.07 -11.11 -8.30
C ALA A 24 94.82 -10.77 -9.13
N LYS A 25 94.76 -11.27 -10.35
CA LYS A 25 93.56 -11.20 -11.20
C LYS A 25 92.66 -12.41 -10.97
N THR A 26 91.37 -12.22 -11.22
CA THR A 26 90.36 -13.27 -11.22
C THR A 26 89.44 -13.10 -12.42
N THR A 27 88.66 -14.13 -12.70
CA THR A 27 87.60 -14.09 -13.70
C THR A 27 86.27 -14.44 -13.04
N VAL A 28 85.18 -13.97 -13.62
CA VAL A 28 83.82 -14.36 -13.27
C VAL A 28 83.19 -14.93 -14.52
N ALA A 29 82.82 -16.21 -14.48
CA ALA A 29 82.14 -16.89 -15.58
C ALA A 29 80.81 -17.44 -15.07
N GLY A 30 79.80 -17.36 -15.92
CA GLY A 30 78.45 -17.82 -15.60
C GLY A 30 77.72 -18.31 -16.84
N THR A 31 76.70 -19.12 -16.60
CA THR A 31 75.82 -19.65 -17.64
C THR A 31 74.41 -19.13 -17.43
N LYS A 32 73.67 -18.95 -18.54
CA LYS A 32 72.26 -18.63 -18.56
C LYS A 32 71.47 -19.87 -18.96
N THR A 33 70.59 -20.31 -18.06
CA THR A 33 69.66 -21.43 -18.28
C THR A 33 68.24 -20.91 -18.45
N TRP A 34 67.49 -21.53 -19.36
CA TRP A 34 66.08 -21.25 -19.62
C TRP A 34 65.22 -22.46 -19.26
N ASN A 35 64.37 -22.31 -18.24
CA ASN A 35 63.37 -23.29 -17.82
C ASN A 35 62.01 -22.89 -18.41
N ASP A 36 61.85 -23.09 -19.72
CA ASP A 36 60.70 -22.57 -20.48
C ASP A 36 60.17 -23.55 -21.53
N ASN A 37 60.66 -24.79 -21.53
CA ASN A 37 60.34 -25.82 -22.52
C ASN A 37 60.54 -25.36 -23.97
N ASN A 38 61.59 -24.58 -24.24
CA ASN A 38 61.89 -24.00 -25.55
C ASN A 38 60.77 -23.10 -26.08
N ALA A 39 60.29 -22.22 -25.20
CA ALA A 39 59.28 -21.22 -25.54
C ALA A 39 59.67 -20.43 -26.80
N SER A 40 58.73 -20.31 -27.74
CA SER A 40 58.93 -19.58 -29.00
C SER A 40 59.09 -18.07 -28.82
N ASP A 41 58.69 -17.56 -27.66
CA ASP A 41 58.76 -16.14 -27.28
C ASP A 41 59.95 -15.82 -26.37
N ARG A 42 60.94 -16.72 -26.28
CA ARG A 42 62.20 -16.47 -25.58
C ARG A 42 62.92 -15.25 -26.21
N PRO A 43 63.39 -14.29 -25.41
CA PRO A 43 64.14 -13.15 -25.95
C PRO A 43 65.47 -13.62 -26.57
N THR A 44 65.94 -12.90 -27.58
CA THR A 44 67.19 -13.21 -28.28
C THR A 44 68.43 -12.76 -27.51
N THR A 45 68.26 -11.87 -26.54
CA THR A 45 69.33 -11.31 -25.70
C THR A 45 68.82 -11.03 -24.28
N ILE A 46 69.72 -11.13 -23.30
CA ILE A 46 69.54 -10.61 -21.94
C ILE A 46 70.75 -9.74 -21.58
N LYS A 47 70.61 -8.90 -20.56
CA LYS A 47 71.71 -8.08 -20.04
C LYS A 47 72.08 -8.51 -18.63
N VAL A 48 73.36 -8.83 -18.43
CA VAL A 48 73.92 -9.22 -17.13
C VAL A 48 74.87 -8.14 -16.66
N ASP A 49 74.60 -7.59 -15.48
CA ASP A 49 75.49 -6.67 -14.77
C ASP A 49 76.43 -7.47 -13.85
N LEU A 50 77.73 -7.15 -13.89
CA LEU A 50 78.72 -7.58 -12.90
C LEU A 50 78.83 -6.52 -11.82
N LEU A 51 78.65 -6.92 -10.57
CA LEU A 51 78.75 -6.05 -9.41
C LEU A 51 80.01 -6.38 -8.60
N GLN A 52 80.78 -5.37 -8.25
CA GLN A 52 81.91 -5.43 -7.32
C GLN A 52 81.53 -4.72 -6.03
N ASN A 53 81.51 -5.43 -4.91
CA ASN A 53 81.05 -4.93 -3.61
C ASN A 53 79.69 -4.19 -3.69
N GLY A 54 78.78 -4.67 -4.56
CA GLY A 54 77.45 -4.10 -4.76
C GLY A 54 77.35 -2.98 -5.82
N ASN A 55 78.47 -2.53 -6.42
CA ASN A 55 78.46 -1.52 -7.47
C ASN A 55 78.60 -2.16 -8.86
N VAL A 56 77.77 -1.77 -9.82
CA VAL A 56 77.88 -2.24 -11.21
C VAL A 56 79.18 -1.72 -11.83
N ILE A 57 80.05 -2.62 -12.29
CA ILE A 57 81.35 -2.28 -12.90
C ILE A 57 81.46 -2.68 -14.36
N GLN A 58 80.74 -3.71 -14.80
CA GLN A 58 80.70 -4.18 -16.18
C GLN A 58 79.29 -4.68 -16.52
N LYS A 59 78.95 -4.69 -17.81
CA LYS A 59 77.70 -5.22 -18.34
C LYS A 59 78.00 -6.07 -19.56
N GLN A 60 77.28 -7.18 -19.73
CA GLN A 60 77.43 -8.03 -20.90
C GLN A 60 76.06 -8.44 -21.43
N ASP A 61 75.88 -8.31 -22.75
CA ASP A 61 74.74 -8.90 -23.45
C ASP A 61 75.02 -10.39 -23.67
N VAL A 62 74.05 -11.23 -23.29
CA VAL A 62 74.15 -12.70 -23.36
C VAL A 62 73.08 -13.21 -24.33
N THR A 63 73.50 -14.01 -25.32
CA THR A 63 72.65 -14.40 -26.46
C THR A 63 72.82 -15.88 -26.78
N ALA A 64 72.01 -16.42 -27.69
CA ALA A 64 72.25 -17.76 -28.20
C ALA A 64 73.61 -17.91 -28.93
N LEU A 65 74.14 -16.83 -29.53
CA LEU A 65 75.40 -16.86 -30.29
C LEU A 65 76.62 -17.18 -29.42
N ASN A 66 76.61 -16.78 -28.15
CA ASN A 66 77.66 -17.12 -27.18
C ASN A 66 77.32 -18.38 -26.35
N GLY A 67 76.35 -19.16 -26.82
CA GLY A 67 75.88 -20.37 -26.14
C GLY A 67 75.22 -20.08 -24.79
N TRP A 68 74.69 -18.87 -24.58
CA TRP A 68 74.17 -18.42 -23.28
C TRP A 68 75.22 -18.43 -22.16
N ASN A 69 76.47 -18.12 -22.49
CA ASN A 69 77.57 -18.00 -21.53
C ASN A 69 78.09 -16.57 -21.48
N TYR A 70 78.64 -16.19 -20.33
CA TYR A 70 79.30 -14.89 -20.17
C TYR A 70 80.57 -15.02 -19.33
N LEU A 71 81.52 -14.13 -19.58
CA LEU A 71 82.86 -14.16 -19.00
C LEU A 71 83.37 -12.74 -18.83
N PHE A 72 83.64 -12.37 -17.59
CA PHE A 72 84.31 -11.14 -17.23
C PHE A 72 85.75 -11.46 -16.81
N THR A 73 86.74 -10.89 -17.50
CA THR A 73 88.18 -11.11 -17.25
C THR A 73 88.85 -9.90 -16.61
N ASP A 74 90.11 -10.07 -16.20
CA ASP A 74 90.99 -9.00 -15.71
C ASP A 74 90.48 -8.26 -14.46
N LEU A 75 89.63 -8.93 -13.68
CA LEU A 75 89.05 -8.43 -12.44
C LEU A 75 90.08 -8.47 -11.33
N ALA A 76 90.22 -7.38 -10.57
CA ALA A 76 91.10 -7.37 -9.39
C ALA A 76 90.56 -8.31 -8.31
N ARG A 77 91.38 -9.18 -7.73
CA ARG A 77 90.95 -10.03 -6.62
C ARG A 77 90.89 -9.26 -5.30
N TYR A 78 91.70 -8.22 -5.13
CA TYR A 78 91.84 -7.46 -3.90
C TYR A 78 91.80 -5.95 -4.15
N ASP A 79 91.34 -5.19 -3.17
CA ASP A 79 91.46 -3.75 -3.14
C ASP A 79 92.90 -3.29 -2.79
N ALA A 80 93.12 -1.97 -2.75
CA ALA A 80 94.43 -1.38 -2.44
C ALA A 80 94.97 -1.75 -1.05
N ASN A 81 94.10 -2.20 -0.12
CA ASN A 81 94.46 -2.60 1.23
C ASN A 81 94.61 -4.13 1.37
N GLY A 82 94.48 -4.88 0.26
CA GLY A 82 94.58 -6.34 0.27
C GLY A 82 93.29 -7.06 0.70
N VAL A 83 92.15 -6.36 0.82
CA VAL A 83 90.85 -6.97 1.16
C VAL A 83 90.23 -7.56 -0.12
N PRO A 84 89.73 -8.81 -0.11
CA PRO A 84 89.18 -9.42 -1.31
C PRO A 84 87.87 -8.74 -1.76
N TYR A 85 87.76 -8.48 -3.06
CA TYR A 85 86.51 -8.03 -3.65
C TYR A 85 85.46 -9.16 -3.66
N THR A 86 84.22 -8.82 -3.34
CA THR A 86 83.07 -9.69 -3.55
C THR A 86 82.45 -9.37 -4.91
N TYR A 87 82.38 -10.38 -5.77
CA TYR A 87 81.72 -10.28 -7.07
C TYR A 87 80.35 -10.97 -7.03
N THR A 88 79.36 -10.34 -7.63
CA THR A 88 78.02 -10.92 -7.84
C THR A 88 77.51 -10.51 -9.22
N VAL A 89 76.49 -11.20 -9.70
CA VAL A 89 75.86 -10.92 -10.99
C VAL A 89 74.39 -10.58 -10.77
N LYS A 90 73.87 -9.70 -11.61
CA LYS A 90 72.45 -9.36 -11.62
C LYS A 90 71.95 -9.32 -13.05
N GLU A 91 70.88 -10.04 -13.31
CA GLU A 91 70.18 -9.92 -14.58
C GLU A 91 69.27 -8.68 -14.58
N HIS A 92 69.19 -8.02 -15.73
CA HIS A 92 68.09 -7.10 -15.99
C HIS A 92 66.79 -7.91 -16.10
N PRO A 93 65.67 -7.43 -15.54
CA PRO A 93 64.45 -8.22 -15.54
C PRO A 93 63.99 -8.56 -16.96
N VAL A 94 63.45 -9.76 -17.11
CA VAL A 94 63.02 -10.30 -18.41
C VAL A 94 61.51 -10.53 -18.35
N ALA A 95 60.76 -9.85 -19.23
CA ALA A 95 59.31 -9.94 -19.27
C ALA A 95 58.83 -11.40 -19.45
N GLY A 96 57.90 -11.84 -18.60
CA GLY A 96 57.36 -13.20 -18.61
C GLY A 96 58.25 -14.27 -17.98
N TYR A 97 59.36 -13.89 -17.31
CA TYR A 97 60.27 -14.82 -16.67
C TYR A 97 60.60 -14.42 -15.23
N LYS A 98 60.70 -15.42 -14.35
CA LYS A 98 61.26 -15.28 -13.01
C LYS A 98 62.75 -15.64 -13.06
N SER A 99 63.60 -14.71 -12.65
CA SER A 99 65.06 -14.88 -12.61
C SER A 99 65.54 -15.36 -11.23
N GLU A 100 66.46 -16.31 -11.22
CA GLU A 100 67.14 -16.81 -10.03
C GLU A 100 68.65 -16.86 -10.28
N VAL A 101 69.44 -16.35 -9.33
CA VAL A 101 70.90 -16.31 -9.41
C VAL A 101 71.49 -17.28 -8.38
N ASN A 102 72.18 -18.31 -8.87
CA ASN A 102 72.86 -19.31 -8.05
C ASN A 102 74.37 -19.24 -8.31
N GLY A 103 75.10 -18.56 -7.41
CA GLY A 103 76.49 -18.17 -7.63
C GLY A 103 76.60 -17.15 -8.77
N TYR A 104 77.13 -17.58 -9.91
CA TYR A 104 77.16 -16.80 -11.16
C TYR A 104 76.26 -17.41 -12.25
N ASN A 105 75.51 -18.47 -11.98
CA ASN A 105 74.57 -19.00 -12.96
C ASN A 105 73.21 -18.32 -12.81
N ILE A 106 72.61 -17.94 -13.92
CA ILE A 106 71.30 -17.28 -13.98
C ILE A 106 70.31 -18.26 -14.59
N THR A 107 69.20 -18.51 -13.92
CA THR A 107 68.11 -19.35 -14.44
C THR A 107 66.85 -18.52 -14.60
N ASN A 108 66.29 -18.46 -15.81
CA ASN A 108 64.96 -17.90 -16.03
C ASN A 108 63.93 -19.00 -16.17
N THR A 109 62.91 -18.97 -15.32
CA THR A 109 61.75 -19.85 -15.43
C THR A 109 60.58 -19.09 -16.05
N LYS A 110 59.97 -19.65 -17.10
CA LYS A 110 58.82 -19.02 -17.75
C LYS A 110 57.66 -18.94 -16.75
N VAL A 111 57.10 -17.75 -16.60
CA VAL A 111 55.91 -17.53 -15.79
C VAL A 111 54.69 -17.85 -16.64
N ALA A 112 53.75 -18.62 -16.08
CA ALA A 112 52.47 -18.88 -16.73
C ALA A 112 51.69 -17.57 -16.90
N LYS A 113 51.05 -17.39 -18.07
CA LYS A 113 50.11 -16.29 -18.27
C LYS A 113 48.90 -16.45 -17.35
N LEU A 114 48.39 -15.33 -16.88
CA LEU A 114 47.21 -15.28 -16.02
C LEU A 114 45.94 -15.19 -16.87
N THR A 115 44.86 -15.67 -16.27
CA THR A 115 43.50 -15.48 -16.78
C THR A 115 42.70 -14.86 -15.64
N VAL A 116 41.97 -13.78 -15.95
CA VAL A 116 40.99 -13.19 -15.06
C VAL A 116 39.62 -13.51 -15.63
N GLU A 117 38.84 -14.29 -14.91
CA GLU A 117 37.46 -14.61 -15.26
C GLU A 117 36.54 -14.26 -14.10
N GLY A 118 35.30 -13.92 -14.44
CA GLY A 118 34.29 -13.56 -13.46
C GLY A 118 32.89 -13.79 -13.98
N ILE A 119 31.95 -13.87 -13.04
CA ILE A 119 30.52 -14.02 -13.30
C ILE A 119 29.82 -12.73 -12.87
N LYS A 120 28.88 -12.28 -13.70
CA LYS A 120 27.97 -11.19 -13.41
C LYS A 120 26.66 -11.75 -12.84
N THR A 121 26.33 -11.31 -11.63
CA THR A 121 25.09 -11.64 -10.91
C THR A 121 24.18 -10.41 -10.84
N TRP A 122 22.87 -10.64 -10.97
CA TRP A 122 21.84 -9.63 -10.82
C TRP A 122 20.99 -9.92 -9.58
N LYS A 123 20.92 -8.95 -8.67
CA LYS A 123 20.03 -8.91 -7.50
C LYS A 123 18.93 -7.89 -7.77
N ASP A 124 17.87 -8.34 -8.41
CA ASP A 124 16.79 -7.47 -8.93
C ASP A 124 15.41 -8.14 -8.91
N GLY A 125 15.26 -9.21 -8.12
CA GLY A 125 14.00 -9.96 -8.05
C GLY A 125 13.57 -10.62 -9.37
N ASN A 126 14.52 -10.93 -10.27
CA ASN A 126 14.24 -11.36 -11.64
C ASN A 126 13.60 -10.27 -12.51
N GLY A 127 14.11 -9.04 -12.38
CA GLY A 127 13.67 -7.89 -13.17
C GLY A 127 13.76 -8.13 -14.69
N ILE A 128 12.75 -7.64 -15.41
CA ILE A 128 12.68 -7.70 -16.88
C ILE A 128 13.38 -6.52 -17.56
N ASP A 129 13.73 -5.48 -16.79
CA ASP A 129 14.32 -4.22 -17.24
C ASP A 129 15.85 -4.23 -17.22
N ARG A 130 16.46 -5.42 -17.31
CA ARG A 130 17.91 -5.59 -17.37
C ARG A 130 18.44 -5.04 -18.70
N PRO A 131 19.60 -4.36 -18.71
CA PRO A 131 20.27 -4.06 -19.97
C PRO A 131 20.67 -5.36 -20.67
N SER A 132 20.68 -5.36 -22.00
CA SER A 132 21.09 -6.53 -22.80
C SER A 132 22.60 -6.77 -22.77
N MET A 133 23.38 -5.76 -22.39
CA MET A 133 24.84 -5.78 -22.33
C MET A 133 25.36 -4.85 -21.23
N ILE A 134 26.46 -5.24 -20.61
CA ILE A 134 27.25 -4.39 -19.70
C ILE A 134 28.69 -4.30 -20.22
N LYS A 135 29.43 -3.29 -19.75
CA LYS A 135 30.86 -3.15 -20.03
C LYS A 135 31.67 -3.37 -18.77
N VAL A 136 32.54 -4.38 -18.80
CA VAL A 136 33.47 -4.68 -17.71
C VAL A 136 34.87 -4.24 -18.13
N ASN A 137 35.48 -3.38 -17.33
CA ASN A 137 36.86 -2.95 -17.49
C ASN A 137 37.77 -3.85 -16.64
N LEU A 138 38.83 -4.38 -17.23
CA LEU A 138 39.99 -4.92 -16.51
C LEU A 138 40.96 -3.78 -16.25
N LEU A 139 41.24 -3.53 -14.97
CA LEU A 139 42.23 -2.56 -14.53
C LEU A 139 43.55 -3.29 -14.27
N GLN A 140 44.65 -2.72 -14.75
CA GLN A 140 46.02 -3.14 -14.45
C GLN A 140 46.69 -2.00 -13.68
N ASN A 141 47.13 -2.29 -12.44
CA ASN A 141 47.70 -1.31 -11.52
C ASN A 141 46.83 -0.03 -11.40
N GLY A 142 45.51 -0.21 -11.34
CA GLY A 142 44.52 0.87 -11.21
C GLY A 142 44.13 1.58 -12.52
N SER A 143 44.78 1.29 -13.65
CA SER A 143 44.47 1.90 -14.95
C SER A 143 43.70 0.94 -15.85
N VAL A 144 42.71 1.44 -16.60
CA VAL A 144 41.95 0.60 -17.54
C VAL A 144 42.88 0.05 -18.61
N PHE A 145 42.95 -1.28 -18.69
CA PHE A 145 43.82 -2.01 -19.60
C PHE A 145 43.04 -2.66 -20.75
N LYS A 146 41.92 -3.31 -20.44
CA LYS A 146 41.00 -3.90 -21.42
C LYS A 146 39.54 -3.62 -21.02
N THR A 147 38.63 -3.67 -21.98
CA THR A 147 37.18 -3.63 -21.76
C THR A 147 36.53 -4.76 -22.54
N GLN A 148 35.56 -5.43 -21.93
CA GLN A 148 34.77 -6.48 -22.56
C GLN A 148 33.28 -6.17 -22.43
N ASP A 149 32.56 -6.35 -23.54
CA ASP A 149 31.11 -6.37 -23.56
C ASP A 149 30.64 -7.74 -23.04
N VAL A 150 29.79 -7.74 -22.02
CA VAL A 150 29.26 -8.96 -21.38
C VAL A 150 27.76 -9.00 -21.61
N LEU A 151 27.26 -10.09 -22.19
CA LEU A 151 25.89 -10.23 -22.62
C LEU A 151 25.18 -11.39 -21.91
N ALA A 152 23.85 -11.31 -21.83
CA ALA A 152 23.01 -12.38 -21.29
C ALA A 152 23.17 -13.71 -22.05
N VAL A 153 23.31 -13.66 -23.39
CA VAL A 153 23.52 -14.84 -24.25
C VAL A 153 24.82 -15.59 -23.94
N MET A 154 25.77 -14.92 -23.30
CA MET A 154 27.03 -15.48 -22.80
C MET A 154 26.91 -15.95 -21.35
N GLY A 155 25.69 -16.08 -20.81
CA GLY A 155 25.45 -16.49 -19.44
C GLY A 155 26.02 -15.52 -18.41
N TRP A 156 26.19 -14.23 -18.77
CA TRP A 156 26.79 -13.20 -17.92
C TRP A 156 28.19 -13.57 -17.40
N LYS A 157 29.00 -14.25 -18.21
CA LYS A 157 30.39 -14.57 -17.90
C LYS A 157 31.35 -13.77 -18.77
N TYR A 158 32.53 -13.48 -18.24
CA TYR A 158 33.59 -12.79 -18.98
C TYR A 158 34.97 -13.34 -18.63
N ILE A 159 35.90 -13.18 -19.56
CA ILE A 159 37.24 -13.77 -19.48
C ILE A 159 38.26 -12.87 -20.18
N PHE A 160 39.28 -12.48 -19.43
CA PHE A 160 40.47 -11.82 -19.92
C PHE A 160 41.64 -12.81 -19.85
N ALA A 161 41.94 -13.43 -20.98
CA ALA A 161 43.05 -14.37 -21.12
C ALA A 161 44.36 -13.67 -21.50
N ASP A 162 45.45 -14.45 -21.44
CA ASP A 162 46.80 -14.07 -21.87
C ASP A 162 47.34 -12.80 -21.19
N LEU A 163 47.14 -12.70 -19.87
CA LEU A 163 47.61 -11.58 -19.07
C LEU A 163 49.02 -11.84 -18.54
N GLU A 164 49.90 -10.85 -18.62
CA GLU A 164 51.24 -10.94 -18.04
C GLU A 164 51.15 -10.85 -16.52
N ALA A 165 51.91 -11.68 -15.80
CA ALA A 165 51.92 -11.64 -14.33
C ALA A 165 52.83 -10.54 -13.77
N TYR A 166 53.85 -10.13 -14.53
CA TYR A 166 54.89 -9.21 -14.10
C TYR A 166 55.19 -8.19 -15.20
N ASP A 167 55.54 -6.97 -14.79
CA ASP A 167 56.02 -5.94 -15.68
C ASP A 167 57.46 -6.21 -16.18
N ALA A 168 57.96 -5.30 -17.04
CA ALA A 168 59.32 -5.38 -17.58
C ALA A 168 60.41 -5.25 -16.51
N ASN A 169 60.09 -4.90 -15.27
CA ASN A 169 61.02 -4.80 -14.15
C ASN A 169 60.89 -5.99 -13.18
N GLY A 170 60.01 -6.97 -13.47
CA GLY A 170 59.74 -8.11 -12.60
C GLY A 170 58.80 -7.79 -11.43
N VAL A 171 58.09 -6.66 -11.44
CA VAL A 171 57.09 -6.29 -10.44
C VAL A 171 55.74 -6.88 -10.83
N ALA A 172 55.05 -7.54 -9.90
CA ALA A 172 53.78 -8.19 -10.19
C ALA A 172 52.68 -7.18 -10.54
N TYR A 173 51.93 -7.45 -11.61
CA TYR A 173 50.74 -6.67 -11.92
C TYR A 173 49.61 -6.96 -10.93
N GLN A 174 48.91 -5.92 -10.50
CA GLN A 174 47.65 -6.03 -9.79
C GLN A 174 46.50 -5.90 -10.79
N TYR A 175 45.64 -6.91 -10.83
CA TYR A 175 44.46 -6.93 -11.69
C TYR A 175 43.18 -6.82 -10.88
N GLU A 176 42.30 -5.91 -11.31
CA GLU A 176 41.00 -5.66 -10.72
C GLU A 176 39.96 -5.52 -11.83
N VAL A 177 38.69 -5.70 -11.50
CA VAL A 177 37.58 -5.51 -12.45
C VAL A 177 36.68 -4.38 -11.98
N LYS A 178 36.18 -3.59 -12.92
CA LYS A 178 35.22 -2.52 -12.64
C LYS A 178 34.17 -2.47 -13.73
N GLU A 179 32.91 -2.49 -13.34
CA GLU A 179 31.79 -2.29 -14.25
C GLU A 179 31.57 -0.79 -14.52
N GLN A 180 31.16 -0.46 -15.75
CA GLN A 180 30.67 0.88 -16.07
C GLN A 180 29.28 1.13 -15.43
N PRO A 181 29.03 2.31 -14.84
CA PRO A 181 27.77 2.57 -14.12
C PRO A 181 26.51 2.26 -14.94
N ILE A 182 25.53 1.63 -14.28
CA ILE A 182 24.23 1.30 -14.85
C ILE A 182 23.15 2.02 -14.04
N ALA A 183 22.32 2.82 -14.71
CA ALA A 183 21.24 3.56 -14.07
C ALA A 183 20.30 2.60 -13.32
N GLY A 184 19.91 2.95 -12.09
CA GLY A 184 19.04 2.13 -11.23
C GLY A 184 19.72 0.92 -10.56
N TYR A 185 21.05 0.77 -10.72
CA TYR A 185 21.80 -0.32 -10.10
C TYR A 185 23.01 0.17 -9.33
N LYS A 186 23.28 -0.48 -8.20
CA LYS A 186 24.51 -0.34 -7.43
C LYS A 186 25.38 -1.57 -7.65
N SER A 187 26.59 -1.35 -8.16
CA SER A 187 27.55 -2.41 -8.43
C SER A 187 28.43 -2.71 -7.21
N SER A 188 28.83 -3.97 -7.05
CA SER A 188 29.78 -4.44 -6.05
C SER A 188 30.65 -5.56 -6.65
N VAL A 189 31.90 -5.64 -6.23
CA VAL A 189 32.88 -6.61 -6.76
C VAL A 189 33.40 -7.47 -5.61
N SER A 190 33.41 -8.80 -5.80
CA SER A 190 33.98 -9.76 -4.86
C SER A 190 34.96 -10.66 -5.61
N GLY A 191 36.26 -10.47 -5.40
CA GLY A 191 37.28 -11.04 -6.28
C GLY A 191 37.14 -10.46 -7.69
N TYR A 192 36.67 -11.28 -8.63
CA TYR A 192 36.32 -10.88 -9.99
C TYR A 192 34.83 -11.03 -10.30
N ASP A 193 34.01 -11.48 -9.36
CA ASP A 193 32.57 -11.54 -9.59
C ASP A 193 31.94 -10.17 -9.35
N ILE A 194 31.02 -9.80 -10.24
CA ILE A 194 30.33 -8.52 -10.21
C ILE A 194 28.89 -8.77 -9.85
N THR A 195 28.37 -8.09 -8.82
CA THR A 195 26.96 -8.14 -8.46
C THR A 195 26.35 -6.76 -8.58
N ASN A 196 25.28 -6.65 -9.38
CA ASN A 196 24.44 -5.46 -9.40
C ASN A 196 23.18 -5.69 -8.59
N THR A 197 22.94 -4.77 -7.65
CA THR A 197 21.72 -4.74 -6.85
C THR A 197 20.85 -3.59 -7.34
N LYS A 198 19.57 -3.88 -7.62
CA LYS A 198 18.60 -2.86 -8.02
C LYS A 198 18.37 -1.89 -6.87
N VAL A 199 18.43 -0.60 -7.15
CA VAL A 199 18.27 0.47 -6.17
C VAL A 199 17.37 1.57 -6.71
N GLY A 200 16.70 2.28 -5.81
CA GLY A 200 15.82 3.37 -6.18
C GLY A 200 15.10 3.90 -4.95
N GLU A 201 14.56 5.10 -5.09
CA GLU A 201 13.72 5.71 -4.08
C GLU A 201 12.28 5.85 -4.63
N THR A 202 11.32 5.83 -3.72
CA THR A 202 9.91 6.08 -3.99
C THR A 202 9.33 7.02 -2.93
N LYS A 203 8.09 7.43 -3.12
CA LYS A 203 7.31 8.19 -2.14
C LYS A 203 5.93 7.57 -1.98
N VAL A 204 5.37 7.71 -0.79
CA VAL A 204 3.98 7.37 -0.50
C VAL A 204 3.27 8.64 -0.08
N GLU A 205 2.21 8.99 -0.78
CA GLU A 205 1.40 10.17 -0.48
C GLU A 205 -0.08 9.79 -0.49
N GLY A 206 -0.83 10.42 0.40
CA GLY A 206 -2.25 10.16 0.57
C GLY A 206 -2.96 11.31 1.25
N THR A 207 -4.29 11.22 1.24
CA THR A 207 -5.18 12.20 1.83
C THR A 207 -6.05 11.55 2.89
N LYS A 208 -6.47 12.36 3.87
CA LYS A 208 -7.39 11.97 4.92
C LYS A 208 -8.73 12.69 4.70
N THR A 209 -9.79 11.89 4.57
CA THR A 209 -11.15 12.37 4.39
C THR A 209 -12.01 12.02 5.61
N TRP A 210 -12.90 12.94 5.97
CA TRP A 210 -13.84 12.78 7.07
C TRP A 210 -15.27 12.76 6.54
N LYS A 211 -15.97 11.66 6.80
CA LYS A 211 -17.41 11.46 6.60
C LYS A 211 -18.09 11.55 7.95
N ASP A 212 -18.38 12.78 8.38
CA ASP A 212 -18.93 13.06 9.71
C ASP A 212 -19.84 14.30 9.75
N ASN A 213 -20.31 14.75 8.58
CA ASN A 213 -21.14 15.93 8.44
C ASN A 213 -20.57 17.17 9.16
N ASN A 214 -19.25 17.38 9.08
CA ASN A 214 -18.53 18.48 9.73
C ASN A 214 -18.71 18.51 11.26
N ALA A 215 -18.57 17.34 11.89
CA ALA A 215 -18.68 17.17 13.33
C ALA A 215 -17.77 18.15 14.11
N THR A 216 -18.33 18.77 15.15
CA THR A 216 -17.60 19.72 16.03
C THR A 216 -16.63 19.03 16.98
N ASN A 217 -16.79 17.72 17.22
CA ASN A 217 -15.94 16.91 18.08
C ASN A 217 -14.92 16.06 17.29
N ARG A 218 -14.61 16.44 16.05
CA ARG A 218 -13.56 15.81 15.26
C ARG A 218 -12.21 15.99 15.95
N PRO A 219 -11.36 14.95 16.08
CA PRO A 219 -10.01 15.10 16.62
C PRO A 219 -9.19 16.05 15.74
N SER A 220 -8.30 16.83 16.35
CA SER A 220 -7.41 17.75 15.64
C SER A 220 -6.26 17.06 14.90
N LEU A 221 -6.01 15.79 15.23
CA LEU A 221 -4.85 15.02 14.79
C LEU A 221 -5.20 13.54 14.66
N VAL A 222 -4.66 12.91 13.62
CA VAL A 222 -4.62 11.44 13.47
C VAL A 222 -3.19 10.99 13.20
N LYS A 223 -2.89 9.74 13.53
CA LYS A 223 -1.60 9.11 13.27
C LYS A 223 -1.73 8.08 12.16
N VAL A 224 -0.97 8.28 11.09
CA VAL A 224 -0.89 7.37 9.94
C VAL A 224 0.44 6.67 9.98
N ASP A 225 0.41 5.35 10.14
CA ASP A 225 1.58 4.49 10.09
C ASP A 225 1.87 4.10 8.62
N LEU A 226 3.14 4.21 8.23
CA LEU A 226 3.68 3.62 7.00
C LEU A 226 4.17 2.21 7.31
N LEU A 227 3.68 1.24 6.55
CA LEU A 227 4.09 -0.15 6.66
C LEU A 227 4.91 -0.56 5.44
N GLN A 228 6.11 -1.09 5.68
CA GLN A 228 6.97 -1.73 4.69
C GLN A 228 6.88 -3.24 4.87
N ASN A 229 6.41 -3.96 3.85
CA ASN A 229 6.16 -5.41 3.89
C ASN A 229 5.35 -5.84 5.13
N GLY A 230 4.35 -5.04 5.52
CA GLY A 230 3.47 -5.30 6.67
C GLY A 230 4.04 -4.90 8.04
N LYS A 231 5.26 -4.34 8.12
CA LYS A 231 5.84 -3.84 9.36
C LYS A 231 5.84 -2.31 9.39
N VAL A 232 5.40 -1.72 10.50
CA VAL A 232 5.49 -0.27 10.73
C VAL A 232 6.95 0.17 10.70
N VAL A 233 7.26 1.14 9.84
CA VAL A 233 8.61 1.71 9.67
C VAL A 233 8.66 3.22 9.93
N ASP A 234 7.52 3.90 9.83
CA ASP A 234 7.40 5.33 10.11
C ASP A 234 5.95 5.66 10.51
N THR A 235 5.74 6.80 11.16
CA THR A 235 4.43 7.31 11.56
C THR A 235 4.38 8.81 11.34
N LYS A 236 3.32 9.30 10.70
CA LYS A 236 3.10 10.72 10.46
C LYS A 236 1.83 11.21 11.15
N GLU A 237 1.94 12.37 11.79
CA GLU A 237 0.80 13.10 12.32
C GLU A 237 0.17 13.93 11.20
N VAL A 238 -1.16 13.80 11.06
CA VAL A 238 -1.94 14.46 10.01
C VAL A 238 -3.00 15.32 10.65
N THR A 239 -3.02 16.60 10.29
CA THR A 239 -3.85 17.63 10.92
C THR A 239 -4.56 18.50 9.87
N ALA A 240 -5.48 19.35 10.32
CA ALA A 240 -6.11 20.35 9.47
C ALA A 240 -5.10 21.34 8.86
N GLU A 241 -4.01 21.68 9.55
CA GLU A 241 -2.95 22.58 9.05
C GLU A 241 -2.25 22.01 7.81
N THR A 242 -2.11 20.68 7.76
CA THR A 242 -1.57 19.97 6.58
C THR A 242 -2.60 19.78 5.47
N ASN A 243 -3.78 20.42 5.58
CA ASN A 243 -4.96 20.17 4.75
C ASN A 243 -5.33 18.68 4.69
N TRP A 244 -5.11 17.96 5.80
CA TRP A 244 -5.34 16.51 5.88
C TRP A 244 -4.59 15.70 4.81
N LYS A 245 -3.39 16.15 4.41
CA LYS A 245 -2.52 15.45 3.46
C LYS A 245 -1.25 14.99 4.16
N TYR A 246 -0.71 13.87 3.70
CA TYR A 246 0.54 13.36 4.22
C TYR A 246 1.38 12.73 3.11
N ALA A 247 2.69 12.73 3.33
CA ALA A 247 3.68 12.18 2.42
C ALA A 247 4.86 11.61 3.20
N PHE A 248 5.33 10.45 2.79
CA PHE A 248 6.57 9.82 3.21
C PHE A 248 7.51 9.83 2.01
N GLU A 249 8.63 10.54 2.13
CA GLU A 249 9.55 10.79 1.02
C GLU A 249 10.82 9.95 1.14
N LYS A 250 11.54 9.78 0.01
CA LYS A 250 12.86 9.11 -0.06
C LYS A 250 12.86 7.71 0.54
N LEU A 251 11.77 6.97 0.32
CA LEU A 251 11.62 5.59 0.76
C LEU A 251 12.43 4.68 -0.16
N GLN A 252 13.20 3.74 0.39
CA GLN A 252 13.90 2.76 -0.45
C GLN A 252 12.88 1.91 -1.19
N ALA A 253 12.99 1.82 -2.52
CA ALA A 253 12.07 1.05 -3.34
C ALA A 253 12.40 -0.46 -3.32
N TYR A 254 13.64 -0.84 -3.02
CA TYR A 254 14.12 -2.22 -3.10
C TYR A 254 14.92 -2.62 -1.87
N ASP A 255 14.86 -3.90 -1.53
CA ASP A 255 15.64 -4.50 -0.45
C ASP A 255 17.10 -4.77 -0.85
N THR A 256 17.86 -5.37 0.08
CA THR A 256 19.28 -5.71 -0.16
C THR A 256 19.52 -6.78 -1.24
N ASN A 257 18.46 -7.44 -1.71
CA ASN A 257 18.47 -8.39 -2.82
C ASN A 257 17.82 -7.82 -4.08
N GLY A 258 17.47 -6.54 -4.08
CA GLY A 258 16.82 -5.85 -5.19
C GLY A 258 15.37 -6.25 -5.41
N VAL A 259 14.70 -6.83 -4.41
CA VAL A 259 13.27 -7.14 -4.44
C VAL A 259 12.49 -5.90 -4.01
N ALA A 260 11.43 -5.55 -4.73
CA ALA A 260 10.64 -4.36 -4.44
C ALA A 260 9.96 -4.45 -3.07
N TYR A 261 10.01 -3.36 -2.29
CA TYR A 261 9.23 -3.23 -1.08
C TYR A 261 7.76 -2.95 -1.41
N ILE A 262 6.85 -3.59 -0.66
CA ILE A 262 5.43 -3.26 -0.68
C ILE A 262 5.18 -2.26 0.43
N TYR A 263 4.75 -1.06 0.05
CA TYR A 263 4.32 -0.03 0.99
C TYR A 263 2.81 0.01 1.10
N THR A 264 2.31 0.12 2.34
CA THR A 264 0.89 0.32 2.65
C THR A 264 0.79 1.31 3.81
N VAL A 265 -0.41 1.84 4.04
CA VAL A 265 -0.68 2.77 5.14
C VAL A 265 -1.75 2.20 6.05
N LYS A 266 -1.69 2.54 7.33
CA LYS A 266 -2.71 2.20 8.32
C LYS A 266 -2.92 3.39 9.24
N GLU A 267 -4.17 3.71 9.53
CA GLU A 267 -4.46 4.66 10.58
C GLU A 267 -4.49 3.98 11.94
N GLN A 268 -3.96 4.66 12.96
CA GLN A 268 -4.20 4.27 14.35
C GLN A 268 -5.70 4.45 14.70
N PRO A 269 -6.26 3.63 15.61
CA PRO A 269 -7.67 3.74 15.97
C PRO A 269 -8.07 5.17 16.37
N VAL A 270 -9.22 5.61 15.88
CA VAL A 270 -9.80 6.92 16.20
C VAL A 270 -11.17 6.70 16.82
N ASP A 271 -11.33 7.11 18.07
CA ASP A 271 -12.55 6.86 18.85
C ASP A 271 -13.80 7.45 18.17
N GLY A 272 -14.85 6.62 18.03
CA GLY A 272 -16.11 6.99 17.38
C GLY A 272 -16.03 7.09 15.85
N TYR A 273 -14.97 6.56 15.24
CA TYR A 273 -14.81 6.51 13.79
C TYR A 273 -14.40 5.12 13.31
N LYS A 274 -14.91 4.75 12.13
CA LYS A 274 -14.47 3.58 11.38
C LYS A 274 -13.59 4.04 10.21
N SER A 275 -12.38 3.49 10.14
CA SER A 275 -11.38 3.85 9.13
C SER A 275 -11.42 2.85 7.95
N GLU A 276 -11.29 3.38 6.73
CA GLU A 276 -11.17 2.62 5.49
C GLU A 276 -9.98 3.18 4.67
N VAL A 277 -9.14 2.29 4.13
CA VAL A 277 -7.97 2.66 3.32
C VAL A 277 -8.19 2.21 1.87
N LYS A 278 -8.04 3.12 0.92
CA LYS A 278 -8.07 2.85 -0.53
C LYS A 278 -6.79 3.35 -1.18
N GLY A 279 -5.90 2.43 -1.57
CA GLY A 279 -4.53 2.78 -1.95
C GLY A 279 -3.81 3.38 -0.75
N TYR A 280 -3.60 4.70 -0.77
CA TYR A 280 -3.06 5.46 0.36
C TYR A 280 -4.04 6.52 0.90
N ASP A 281 -5.23 6.65 0.34
CA ASP A 281 -6.23 7.55 0.89
C ASP A 281 -6.98 6.88 2.03
N ILE A 282 -7.21 7.64 3.10
CA ILE A 282 -7.85 7.15 4.32
C ILE A 282 -9.16 7.91 4.49
N THR A 283 -10.26 7.19 4.68
CA THR A 283 -11.56 7.77 4.99
C THR A 283 -12.00 7.35 6.39
N ASN A 284 -12.28 8.32 7.27
CA ASN A 284 -12.97 8.06 8.53
C ASN A 284 -14.45 8.37 8.41
N THR A 285 -15.28 7.39 8.76
CA THR A 285 -16.73 7.56 8.84
C THR A 285 -17.15 7.57 10.30
N LYS A 286 -17.94 8.57 10.71
CA LYS A 286 -18.47 8.65 12.08
C LYS A 286 -19.37 7.44 12.33
N VAL A 287 -19.17 6.77 13.45
CA VAL A 287 -19.98 5.64 13.87
C VAL A 287 -20.35 5.77 15.34
N GLY A 288 -21.42 5.10 15.73
CA GLY A 288 -21.91 5.08 17.09
C GLY A 288 -23.27 4.42 17.14
N GLU A 289 -23.68 4.05 18.34
CA GLU A 289 -25.00 3.49 18.62
C GLU A 289 -25.75 4.47 19.52
N THR A 290 -27.08 4.43 19.44
CA THR A 290 -27.98 5.17 20.31
C THR A 290 -29.14 4.26 20.72
N LYS A 291 -30.04 4.79 21.54
CA LYS A 291 -31.28 4.12 21.91
C LYS A 291 -32.44 5.10 21.84
N VAL A 292 -33.62 4.57 21.60
CA VAL A 292 -34.90 5.30 21.69
C VAL A 292 -35.75 4.62 22.73
N GLU A 293 -36.18 5.37 23.74
CA GLU A 293 -37.06 4.89 24.79
C GLU A 293 -38.21 5.86 25.01
N GLY A 294 -39.37 5.31 25.33
CA GLY A 294 -40.59 6.10 25.53
C GLY A 294 -41.61 5.37 26.38
N THR A 295 -42.61 6.12 26.80
CA THR A 295 -43.71 5.64 27.62
C THR A 295 -45.05 5.84 26.90
N LYS A 296 -46.01 4.96 27.19
CA LYS A 296 -47.38 5.06 26.74
C LYS A 296 -48.28 5.52 27.90
N THR A 297 -49.01 6.60 27.67
CA THR A 297 -50.02 7.15 28.58
C THR A 297 -51.42 7.01 27.99
N TRP A 298 -52.38 6.64 28.82
CA TRP A 298 -53.80 6.58 28.47
C TRP A 298 -54.57 7.68 29.22
N LYS A 299 -55.31 8.51 28.48
CA LYS A 299 -56.25 9.53 28.97
C LYS A 299 -57.67 9.07 28.66
N ASP A 300 -58.18 8.15 29.46
CA ASP A 300 -59.44 7.45 29.20
C ASP A 300 -60.22 7.06 30.46
N ASP A 301 -59.88 7.65 31.61
CA ASP A 301 -60.47 7.34 32.93
C ASP A 301 -60.56 5.83 33.24
N ASN A 302 -59.52 5.07 32.85
CA ASN A 302 -59.45 3.61 33.01
C ASN A 302 -60.62 2.89 32.36
N ALA A 303 -60.90 3.25 31.10
CA ALA A 303 -61.93 2.63 30.29
C ALA A 303 -61.84 1.09 30.30
N PRO A 304 -62.98 0.38 30.49
CA PRO A 304 -63.00 -1.09 30.57
C PRO A 304 -62.70 -1.78 29.22
N ASN A 305 -62.76 -1.02 28.11
CA ASN A 305 -62.51 -1.50 26.75
C ASN A 305 -61.14 -1.07 26.21
N ARG A 306 -60.19 -0.67 27.07
CA ARG A 306 -58.81 -0.37 26.65
C ARG A 306 -58.16 -1.62 26.03
N PRO A 307 -57.47 -1.50 24.88
CA PRO A 307 -56.77 -2.64 24.30
C PRO A 307 -55.65 -3.12 25.22
N SER A 308 -55.40 -4.44 25.22
CA SER A 308 -54.36 -5.06 26.04
C SER A 308 -52.93 -4.78 25.55
N MET A 309 -52.79 -4.31 24.30
CA MET A 309 -51.52 -4.02 23.66
C MET A 309 -51.68 -2.98 22.54
N ILE A 310 -50.58 -2.30 22.21
CA ILE A 310 -50.44 -1.44 21.02
C ILE A 310 -49.17 -1.82 20.26
N LYS A 311 -49.04 -1.32 19.03
CA LYS A 311 -47.82 -1.46 18.21
C LYS A 311 -47.21 -0.08 18.00
N VAL A 312 -45.93 0.04 18.35
CA VAL A 312 -45.13 1.26 18.18
C VAL A 312 -44.05 0.99 17.14
N ASP A 313 -44.08 1.74 16.06
CA ASP A 313 -43.09 1.70 14.99
C ASP A 313 -41.96 2.70 15.31
N LEU A 314 -40.71 2.26 15.15
CA LEU A 314 -39.52 3.12 15.12
C LEU A 314 -39.22 3.51 13.68
N LEU A 315 -39.16 4.81 13.43
CA LEU A 315 -38.85 5.38 12.13
C LEU A 315 -37.43 5.95 12.14
N GLN A 316 -36.64 5.57 11.14
CA GLN A 316 -35.31 6.12 10.84
C GLN A 316 -35.42 6.96 9.56
N ASN A 317 -35.19 8.26 9.66
CA ASN A 317 -35.36 9.22 8.56
C ASN A 317 -36.72 9.08 7.83
N GLY A 318 -37.79 8.77 8.58
CA GLY A 318 -39.15 8.58 8.06
C GLY A 318 -39.48 7.16 7.57
N GLN A 319 -38.53 6.23 7.54
CA GLN A 319 -38.78 4.83 7.19
C GLN A 319 -38.92 3.96 8.43
N VAL A 320 -39.95 3.11 8.49
CA VAL A 320 -40.12 2.13 9.57
C VAL A 320 -38.99 1.09 9.49
N ILE A 321 -38.23 0.95 10.57
CA ILE A 321 -37.11 -0.01 10.68
C ILE A 321 -37.35 -1.09 11.74
N ALA A 322 -38.26 -0.84 12.69
CA ALA A 322 -38.64 -1.80 13.72
C ALA A 322 -40.05 -1.50 14.24
N THR A 323 -40.70 -2.51 14.81
CA THR A 323 -42.00 -2.39 15.50
C THR A 323 -41.92 -3.13 16.82
N GLN A 324 -42.42 -2.53 17.90
CA GLN A 324 -42.49 -3.14 19.22
C GLN A 324 -43.93 -3.19 19.72
N GLU A 325 -44.30 -4.34 20.29
CA GLU A 325 -45.56 -4.50 21.01
C GLU A 325 -45.42 -4.02 22.45
N VAL A 326 -46.33 -3.14 22.87
CA VAL A 326 -46.30 -2.48 24.18
C VAL A 326 -47.59 -2.79 24.91
N SER A 327 -47.50 -3.20 26.18
CA SER A 327 -48.65 -3.64 26.97
C SER A 327 -48.50 -3.25 28.43
N GLU A 328 -49.52 -3.55 29.23
CA GLU A 328 -49.44 -3.39 30.69
C GLU A 328 -48.32 -4.26 31.30
N ALA A 329 -48.06 -5.45 30.73
CA ALA A 329 -46.97 -6.32 31.19
C ALA A 329 -45.58 -5.68 31.01
N THR A 330 -45.41 -4.79 30.03
CA THR A 330 -44.18 -4.00 29.86
C THR A 330 -44.20 -2.69 30.66
N GLY A 331 -45.20 -2.51 31.53
CA GLY A 331 -45.44 -1.27 32.25
C GLY A 331 -45.74 -0.10 31.33
N TRP A 332 -46.27 -0.36 30.13
CA TRP A 332 -46.48 0.63 29.08
C TRP A 332 -45.21 1.39 28.69
N LYS A 333 -44.06 0.72 28.72
CA LYS A 333 -42.77 1.23 28.27
C LYS A 333 -42.23 0.43 27.10
N TYR A 334 -41.40 1.07 26.29
CA TYR A 334 -40.76 0.45 25.14
C TYR A 334 -39.35 1.04 24.93
N GLU A 335 -38.48 0.26 24.31
CA GLU A 335 -37.06 0.60 24.17
C GLU A 335 -36.47 -0.13 22.94
N PHE A 336 -35.89 0.66 22.04
CA PHE A 336 -35.10 0.19 20.90
C PHE A 336 -33.62 0.47 21.18
N LYS A 337 -32.82 -0.59 21.38
CA LYS A 337 -31.38 -0.52 21.71
C LYS A 337 -30.51 -0.78 20.49
N ASP A 338 -29.23 -0.42 20.62
CA ASP A 338 -28.15 -0.77 19.71
C ASP A 338 -28.46 -0.37 18.25
N ILE A 339 -29.16 0.76 18.09
CA ILE A 339 -29.51 1.30 16.78
C ILE A 339 -28.42 2.29 16.33
N ALA A 340 -28.07 2.26 15.05
CA ALA A 340 -27.01 3.11 14.52
C ALA A 340 -27.33 4.60 14.73
N ALA A 341 -26.39 5.39 15.23
CA ALA A 341 -26.56 6.82 15.38
C ALA A 341 -26.29 7.59 14.08
N TYR A 342 -25.48 7.02 13.17
CA TYR A 342 -25.00 7.68 11.95
C TYR A 342 -25.13 6.77 10.72
N ASP A 343 -25.37 7.38 9.56
CA ASP A 343 -25.41 6.69 8.28
C ASP A 343 -24.00 6.41 7.70
N VAL A 344 -23.95 5.85 6.49
CA VAL A 344 -22.71 5.52 5.76
C VAL A 344 -21.88 6.74 5.33
N GLU A 345 -22.45 7.95 5.42
CA GLU A 345 -21.76 9.22 5.20
C GLU A 345 -21.42 9.93 6.53
N GLY A 346 -21.73 9.30 7.66
CA GLY A 346 -21.51 9.81 9.00
C GLY A 346 -22.48 10.92 9.39
N LYS A 347 -23.63 11.04 8.73
CA LYS A 347 -24.70 11.97 9.10
C LYS A 347 -25.61 11.32 10.14
N ALA A 348 -25.99 12.08 11.16
CA ALA A 348 -26.84 11.58 12.23
C ALA A 348 -28.23 11.17 11.69
N TYR A 349 -28.69 9.99 12.10
CA TYR A 349 -30.06 9.56 11.83
C TYR A 349 -31.05 10.38 12.66
N LYS A 350 -32.16 10.78 12.04
CA LYS A 350 -33.32 11.29 12.76
C LYS A 350 -34.21 10.11 13.13
N TYR A 351 -34.47 9.94 14.42
CA TYR A 351 -35.39 8.93 14.93
C TYR A 351 -36.71 9.54 15.37
N GLU A 352 -37.80 8.86 15.04
CA GLU A 352 -39.17 9.22 15.42
C GLU A 352 -39.93 7.94 15.77
N VAL A 353 -41.00 8.07 16.54
CA VAL A 353 -41.88 6.95 16.89
C VAL A 353 -43.28 7.24 16.38
N LYS A 354 -43.98 6.18 15.95
CA LYS A 354 -45.37 6.27 15.50
C LYS A 354 -46.15 5.11 16.07
N GLU A 355 -47.31 5.40 16.66
CA GLU A 355 -48.25 4.36 17.02
C GLU A 355 -49.07 3.93 15.80
N GLN A 356 -49.31 2.62 15.67
CA GLN A 356 -50.31 2.14 14.74
C GLN A 356 -51.71 2.55 15.21
N PRO A 357 -52.68 2.78 14.30
CA PRO A 357 -54.02 3.22 14.68
C PRO A 357 -54.64 2.32 15.76
N VAL A 358 -55.24 2.95 16.77
CA VAL A 358 -55.96 2.26 17.85
C VAL A 358 -57.41 2.73 17.81
N ASP A 359 -58.33 1.79 17.62
CA ASP A 359 -59.76 2.08 17.50
C ASP A 359 -60.31 2.79 18.75
N GLY A 360 -61.05 3.88 18.55
CA GLY A 360 -61.64 4.66 19.64
C GLY A 360 -60.66 5.58 20.38
N TYR A 361 -59.43 5.76 19.88
CA TYR A 361 -58.44 6.63 20.48
C TYR A 361 -57.77 7.56 19.47
N LYS A 362 -57.47 8.78 19.92
CA LYS A 362 -56.61 9.73 19.21
C LYS A 362 -55.21 9.70 19.83
N SER A 363 -54.19 9.46 19.00
CA SER A 363 -52.79 9.37 19.41
C SER A 363 -52.07 10.70 19.23
N GLU A 364 -51.25 11.07 20.21
CA GLU A 364 -50.34 12.23 20.19
C GLU A 364 -48.94 11.79 20.64
N VAL A 365 -47.91 12.17 19.89
CA VAL A 365 -46.50 11.85 20.21
C VAL A 365 -45.76 13.12 20.63
N LYS A 366 -45.12 13.12 21.80
CA LYS A 366 -44.27 14.20 22.30
C LYS A 366 -42.88 13.67 22.61
N GLY A 367 -41.89 14.03 21.78
CA GLY A 367 -40.59 13.37 21.81
C GLY A 367 -40.75 11.90 21.41
N TYR A 368 -40.61 11.01 22.37
CA TYR A 368 -40.91 9.58 22.21
C TYR A 368 -42.04 9.10 23.12
N ASP A 369 -42.67 9.96 23.91
CA ASP A 369 -43.83 9.56 24.70
C ASP A 369 -45.10 9.63 23.87
N ILE A 370 -45.93 8.60 23.99
CA ILE A 370 -47.18 8.47 23.25
C ILE A 370 -48.34 8.63 24.22
N THR A 371 -49.30 9.49 23.90
CA THR A 371 -50.54 9.67 24.67
C THR A 371 -51.74 9.29 23.80
N ASN A 372 -52.55 8.33 24.27
CA ASN A 372 -53.87 8.09 23.69
C ASN A 372 -54.94 8.79 24.51
N THR A 373 -55.78 9.56 23.83
CA THR A 373 -56.99 10.15 24.42
C THR A 373 -58.20 9.45 23.86
N LYS A 374 -59.09 8.97 24.73
CA LYS A 374 -60.33 8.31 24.30
C LYS A 374 -61.20 9.30 23.54
N VAL A 375 -61.67 8.92 22.36
CA VAL A 375 -62.64 9.75 21.62
C VAL A 375 -64.05 9.45 22.12
N ALA A 376 -64.93 10.45 22.10
CA ALA A 376 -66.33 10.25 22.47
C ALA A 376 -66.95 9.14 21.61
N GLN A 377 -67.74 8.27 22.24
CA GLN A 377 -68.44 7.17 21.57
C GLN A 377 -69.94 7.49 21.53
N THR A 378 -70.62 6.93 20.54
CA THR A 378 -72.08 6.95 20.38
C THR A 378 -72.58 5.53 20.15
N LYS A 379 -73.90 5.36 20.13
CA LYS A 379 -74.55 4.12 19.72
C LYS A 379 -75.66 4.42 18.72
N VAL A 380 -75.94 3.45 17.87
CA VAL A 380 -77.08 3.47 16.96
C VAL A 380 -78.00 2.35 17.35
N GLU A 381 -79.22 2.69 17.76
CA GLU A 381 -80.26 1.73 18.11
C GLU A 381 -81.54 2.04 17.36
N GLY A 382 -82.24 1.00 16.95
CA GLY A 382 -83.45 1.13 16.16
C GLY A 382 -84.37 -0.06 16.33
N THR A 383 -85.62 0.14 15.91
CA THR A 383 -86.65 -0.88 15.93
C THR A 383 -87.15 -1.16 14.52
N LYS A 384 -87.55 -2.41 14.31
CA LYS A 384 -88.20 -2.86 13.08
C LYS A 384 -89.70 -2.98 13.32
N THR A 385 -90.47 -2.27 12.51
CA THR A 385 -91.94 -2.33 12.49
C THR A 385 -92.44 -2.93 11.18
N TRP A 386 -93.47 -3.77 11.27
CA TRP A 386 -94.17 -4.35 10.13
C TRP A 386 -95.55 -3.71 9.99
N LYS A 387 -95.84 -3.13 8.82
CA LYS A 387 -97.17 -2.64 8.41
C LYS A 387 -97.76 -3.61 7.40
N ASP A 388 -98.25 -4.73 7.91
CA ASP A 388 -98.95 -5.76 7.14
C ASP A 388 -100.21 -6.22 7.89
N ASP A 389 -101.14 -6.81 7.13
CA ASP A 389 -102.44 -7.24 7.64
C ASP A 389 -102.38 -8.67 8.27
N ASN A 390 -101.21 -9.34 8.31
CA ASN A 390 -101.04 -10.70 8.84
C ASN A 390 -99.56 -11.08 9.16
N GLU A 391 -99.31 -11.73 10.29
CA GLU A 391 -97.95 -12.12 10.74
C GLU A 391 -97.35 -13.35 10.05
N THR A 392 -98.18 -14.17 9.39
CA THR A 392 -97.77 -15.50 8.87
C THR A 392 -96.87 -15.47 7.64
N ASP A 393 -96.80 -14.35 6.93
CA ASP A 393 -95.99 -14.19 5.71
C ASP A 393 -94.65 -13.45 5.95
N ARG A 394 -94.32 -13.12 7.20
CA ARG A 394 -93.10 -12.36 7.54
C ARG A 394 -91.84 -13.25 7.49
N PRO A 395 -90.70 -12.74 6.98
CA PRO A 395 -89.45 -13.45 7.08
C PRO A 395 -89.05 -13.63 8.55
N LYS A 396 -88.32 -14.71 8.85
CA LYS A 396 -87.88 -15.01 10.22
C LYS A 396 -86.85 -14.00 10.72
N THR A 397 -85.98 -13.53 9.83
CA THR A 397 -84.93 -12.55 10.11
C THR A 397 -84.83 -11.53 8.97
N ILE A 398 -84.25 -10.36 9.27
CA ILE A 398 -83.82 -9.35 8.31
C ILE A 398 -82.36 -9.00 8.58
N LYS A 399 -81.70 -8.34 7.63
CA LYS A 399 -80.35 -7.80 7.81
C LYS A 399 -80.38 -6.28 7.76
N VAL A 400 -79.84 -5.67 8.80
CA VAL A 400 -79.69 -4.21 8.92
C VAL A 400 -78.22 -3.87 8.84
N ASP A 401 -77.85 -3.07 7.85
CA ASP A 401 -76.52 -2.52 7.67
C ASP A 401 -76.39 -1.19 8.40
N LEU A 402 -75.31 -1.01 9.16
CA LEU A 402 -74.87 0.27 9.71
C LEU A 402 -73.87 0.90 8.73
N LEU A 403 -74.16 2.14 8.34
CA LEU A 403 -73.31 2.94 7.49
C LEU A 403 -72.66 4.06 8.30
N GLN A 404 -71.35 4.26 8.15
CA GLN A 404 -70.61 5.40 8.65
C GLN A 404 -70.13 6.23 7.47
N ASN A 405 -70.54 7.50 7.39
CA ASN A 405 -70.26 8.40 6.28
C ASN A 405 -70.58 7.78 4.89
N GLY A 406 -71.63 6.97 4.81
CA GLY A 406 -72.07 6.29 3.59
C GLY A 406 -71.41 4.94 3.29
N GLN A 407 -70.45 4.49 4.09
CA GLN A 407 -69.82 3.17 3.94
C GLN A 407 -70.38 2.17 4.94
N VAL A 408 -70.76 0.97 4.50
CA VAL A 408 -71.19 -0.11 5.41
C VAL A 408 -70.00 -0.54 6.27
N ILE A 409 -70.15 -0.44 7.59
CA ILE A 409 -69.12 -0.81 8.58
C ILE A 409 -69.52 -1.99 9.46
N ALA A 410 -70.81 -2.32 9.53
CA ALA A 410 -71.33 -3.48 10.26
C ALA A 410 -72.70 -3.91 9.70
N THR A 411 -73.07 -5.17 9.91
CA THR A 411 -74.40 -5.72 9.59
C THR A 411 -74.90 -6.53 10.77
N GLN A 412 -76.15 -6.32 11.17
CA GLN A 412 -76.81 -7.09 12.24
C GLN A 412 -78.03 -7.84 11.69
N GLU A 413 -78.14 -9.12 12.06
CA GLU A 413 -79.34 -9.92 11.80
C GLU A 413 -80.37 -9.70 12.92
N VAL A 414 -81.60 -9.33 12.54
CA VAL A 414 -82.68 -8.92 13.45
C VAL A 414 -83.87 -9.84 13.27
N SER A 415 -84.51 -10.28 14.37
CA SER A 415 -85.61 -11.24 14.31
C SER A 415 -86.70 -10.93 15.34
N GLY A 416 -87.81 -11.67 15.27
CA GLY A 416 -88.84 -11.61 16.32
C GLY A 416 -88.33 -11.98 17.71
N ALA A 417 -87.31 -12.85 17.82
CA ALA A 417 -86.71 -13.23 19.10
C ALA A 417 -85.96 -12.06 19.77
N SER A 418 -85.40 -11.12 19.01
CA SER A 418 -84.82 -9.88 19.55
C SER A 418 -85.87 -8.78 19.79
N GLY A 419 -87.16 -9.12 19.71
CA GLY A 419 -88.26 -8.16 19.75
C GLY A 419 -88.22 -7.17 18.60
N TRP A 420 -87.63 -7.56 17.45
CA TRP A 420 -87.40 -6.69 16.29
C TRP A 420 -86.59 -5.43 16.64
N LYS A 421 -85.64 -5.52 17.58
CA LYS A 421 -84.72 -4.43 17.95
C LYS A 421 -83.28 -4.78 17.59
N TYR A 422 -82.50 -3.75 17.33
CA TYR A 422 -81.08 -3.86 17.01
C TYR A 422 -80.28 -2.70 17.60
N GLU A 423 -78.99 -2.93 17.87
CA GLU A 423 -78.13 -1.99 18.58
C GLU A 423 -76.67 -2.20 18.14
N PHE A 424 -76.06 -1.14 17.63
CA PHE A 424 -74.63 -1.04 17.34
C PHE A 424 -73.98 -0.16 18.40
N LYS A 425 -73.07 -0.75 19.19
CA LYS A 425 -72.39 -0.09 20.31
C LYS A 425 -70.99 0.37 19.93
N ASP A 426 -70.39 1.18 20.80
CA ASP A 426 -68.98 1.57 20.77
C ASP A 426 -68.54 2.32 19.51
N LEU A 427 -69.47 2.97 18.82
CA LEU A 427 -69.21 3.71 17.59
C LEU A 427 -68.48 5.02 17.91
N ALA A 428 -67.41 5.36 17.19
CA ALA A 428 -66.75 6.65 17.38
C ALA A 428 -67.72 7.80 17.03
N ALA A 429 -67.86 8.80 17.88
CA ALA A 429 -68.73 9.96 17.59
C ALA A 429 -68.04 10.95 16.64
N TYR A 430 -66.70 11.00 16.68
CA TYR A 430 -65.87 11.92 15.88
C TYR A 430 -64.69 11.19 15.25
N ASP A 431 -64.26 11.64 14.09
CA ASP A 431 -63.02 11.20 13.45
C ASP A 431 -61.77 11.79 14.15
N VAL A 432 -60.59 11.41 13.64
CA VAL A 432 -59.28 11.84 14.19
C VAL A 432 -59.06 13.36 14.13
N GLU A 433 -59.77 14.06 13.25
CA GLU A 433 -59.73 15.52 13.08
C GLU A 433 -60.76 16.23 13.97
N GLY A 434 -61.65 15.49 14.63
CA GLY A 434 -62.69 16.01 15.51
C GLY A 434 -64.01 16.30 14.80
N LYS A 435 -64.20 15.83 13.55
CA LYS A 435 -65.46 15.98 12.81
C LYS A 435 -66.40 14.82 13.12
N ALA A 436 -67.68 15.12 13.35
CA ALA A 436 -68.66 14.11 13.74
C ALA A 436 -68.86 13.07 12.62
N TYR A 437 -68.86 11.79 12.98
CA TYR A 437 -69.26 10.72 12.08
C TYR A 437 -70.78 10.76 11.86
N LYS A 438 -71.21 10.67 10.59
CA LYS A 438 -72.62 10.49 10.25
C LYS A 438 -72.93 9.00 10.22
N TYR A 439 -73.86 8.56 11.06
CA TYR A 439 -74.36 7.18 11.04
C TYR A 439 -75.74 7.10 10.42
N GLU A 440 -75.95 6.06 9.62
CA GLU A 440 -77.22 5.74 8.95
C GLU A 440 -77.45 4.23 9.01
N VAL A 441 -78.71 3.82 8.89
CA VAL A 441 -79.08 2.40 8.84
C VAL A 441 -79.79 2.12 7.53
N LYS A 442 -79.54 0.94 6.98
CA LYS A 442 -80.21 0.46 5.77
C LYS A 442 -80.64 -0.98 5.96
N GLU A 443 -81.87 -1.30 5.60
CA GLU A 443 -82.28 -2.69 5.51
C GLU A 443 -81.86 -3.27 4.15
N GLN A 444 -81.33 -4.48 4.16
CA GLN A 444 -81.16 -5.24 2.93
C GLN A 444 -82.54 -5.58 2.33
N PRO A 445 -82.66 -5.72 0.99
CA PRO A 445 -83.95 -5.99 0.36
C PRO A 445 -84.67 -7.19 0.99
N VAL A 446 -85.94 -6.99 1.32
CA VAL A 446 -86.83 -8.04 1.84
C VAL A 446 -87.92 -8.29 0.80
N ASP A 447 -87.95 -9.49 0.25
CA ASP A 447 -88.89 -9.86 -0.82
C ASP A 447 -90.35 -9.59 -0.43
N GLY A 448 -91.09 -8.92 -1.31
CA GLY A 448 -92.51 -8.58 -1.11
C GLY A 448 -92.78 -7.39 -0.19
N TYR A 449 -91.74 -6.69 0.30
CA TYR A 449 -91.87 -5.54 1.18
C TYR A 449 -91.13 -4.32 0.66
N LYS A 450 -91.75 -3.15 0.86
CA LYS A 450 -91.09 -1.85 0.68
C LYS A 450 -90.60 -1.34 2.04
N SER A 451 -89.30 -1.07 2.13
CA SER A 451 -88.64 -0.58 3.34
C SER A 451 -88.58 0.95 3.36
N GLU A 452 -88.84 1.54 4.52
CA GLU A 452 -88.70 2.97 4.79
C GLU A 452 -87.93 3.15 6.12
N VAL A 453 -86.91 4.01 6.12
CA VAL A 453 -86.10 4.31 7.30
C VAL A 453 -86.41 5.72 7.79
N LYS A 454 -86.73 5.87 9.08
CA LYS A 454 -86.94 7.17 9.75
C LYS A 454 -86.04 7.26 10.97
N GLY A 455 -85.03 8.14 10.92
CA GLY A 455 -83.94 8.11 11.90
C GLY A 455 -83.24 6.76 11.81
N TYR A 456 -83.37 5.94 12.86
CA TYR A 456 -82.87 4.56 12.87
C TYR A 456 -84.00 3.51 12.93
N ASP A 457 -85.27 3.90 12.94
CA ASP A 457 -86.36 2.94 12.88
C ASP A 457 -86.66 2.54 11.44
N ILE A 458 -86.87 1.25 11.22
CA ILE A 458 -87.14 0.67 9.90
C ILE A 458 -88.60 0.20 9.88
N THR A 459 -89.35 0.59 8.85
CA THR A 459 -90.72 0.13 8.63
C THR A 459 -90.81 -0.62 7.32
N ASN A 460 -91.29 -1.87 7.35
CA ASN A 460 -91.67 -2.59 6.14
C ASN A 460 -93.18 -2.51 5.90
N THR A 461 -93.56 -2.12 4.69
CA THR A 461 -94.95 -2.15 4.22
C THR A 461 -95.08 -3.21 3.13
N LYS A 462 -96.02 -4.14 3.28
CA LYS A 462 -96.24 -5.21 2.31
C LYS A 462 -96.69 -4.63 0.97
N ILE A 463 -96.06 -5.05 -0.12
CA ILE A 463 -96.43 -4.64 -1.47
C ILE A 463 -97.70 -5.41 -1.85
N LYS A 464 -98.83 -4.72 -2.06
CA LYS A 464 -100.07 -5.34 -2.59
C LYS A 464 -99.95 -5.42 -4.12
N ASP A 465 -100.09 -6.62 -4.68
CA ASP A 465 -99.79 -6.98 -6.07
C ASP A 465 -100.30 -5.99 -7.13
N GLY A 466 -99.42 -5.62 -8.09
CA GLY A 466 -99.84 -4.95 -9.32
C GLY A 466 -98.81 -4.13 -10.10
N THR A 467 -97.62 -3.82 -9.58
CA THR A 467 -96.58 -3.12 -10.35
C THR A 467 -95.18 -3.61 -10.00
N VAL A 468 -94.52 -4.23 -10.99
CA VAL A 468 -93.07 -4.45 -10.99
C VAL A 468 -92.40 -3.09 -11.04
N VAL A 469 -91.62 -2.77 -10.00
CA VAL A 469 -90.67 -1.67 -10.04
C VAL A 469 -89.32 -2.26 -9.63
N ASP A 470 -88.33 -2.10 -10.51
CA ASP A 470 -86.93 -2.49 -10.32
C ASP A 470 -86.35 -1.99 -8.99
N PRO A 471 -85.27 -2.59 -8.46
CA PRO A 471 -84.73 -2.24 -7.15
C PRO A 471 -84.24 -0.79 -7.16
N ILE A 472 -85.05 0.11 -6.61
CA ILE A 472 -84.67 1.49 -6.38
C ILE A 472 -83.63 1.50 -5.25
N GLU A 473 -82.41 1.87 -5.61
CA GLU A 473 -81.41 2.35 -4.67
C GLU A 473 -82.02 3.51 -3.87
N ASN A 474 -82.41 3.23 -2.62
CA ASN A 474 -82.92 4.25 -1.71
C ASN A 474 -81.84 5.32 -1.49
N ALA A 475 -81.99 6.47 -2.15
CA ALA A 475 -81.26 7.68 -1.82
C ALA A 475 -81.63 8.12 -0.38
N PRO A 476 -80.65 8.56 0.44
CA PRO A 476 -80.90 8.90 1.83
C PRO A 476 -81.82 10.14 1.95
N PRO A 477 -82.72 10.19 2.96
CA PRO A 477 -83.53 11.37 3.21
C PRO A 477 -82.67 12.52 3.75
N LYS A 478 -83.03 13.75 3.37
CA LYS A 478 -82.50 14.99 3.92
C LYS A 478 -83.00 15.13 5.36
N VAL A 479 -82.10 15.10 6.34
CA VAL A 479 -82.44 15.32 7.76
C VAL A 479 -82.42 16.82 8.05
N ASP A 480 -83.54 17.34 8.54
CA ASP A 480 -83.61 18.60 9.24
C ASP A 480 -82.82 18.52 10.56
N THR A 481 -81.96 19.51 10.77
CA THR A 481 -81.16 19.69 11.98
C THR A 481 -82.07 19.93 13.19
N GLU A 482 -82.45 18.88 13.92
CA GLU A 482 -82.90 19.01 15.30
C GLU A 482 -82.01 18.17 16.23
N VAL A 483 -81.17 18.91 16.96
CA VAL A 483 -80.39 18.43 18.11
C VAL A 483 -81.36 18.26 19.29
N PRO A 484 -81.48 17.08 19.93
CA PRO A 484 -82.16 16.97 21.22
C PRO A 484 -81.25 17.55 22.33
N PRO A 485 -81.81 18.07 23.43
CA PRO A 485 -81.09 18.92 24.37
C PRO A 485 -80.02 18.15 25.12
N THR A 486 -78.77 18.62 25.06
CA THR A 486 -77.71 18.22 25.99
C THR A 486 -77.96 18.87 27.35
N THR A 487 -78.13 18.03 28.38
CA THR A 487 -78.01 18.45 29.77
C THR A 487 -76.55 18.78 30.03
N GLU A 488 -76.28 20.04 30.39
CA GLU A 488 -75.00 20.52 30.89
C GLU A 488 -74.56 19.68 32.10
N ASN A 489 -73.43 18.99 31.98
CA ASN A 489 -72.59 18.62 33.11
C ASN A 489 -71.17 19.09 32.80
N VAL A 490 -70.85 20.26 33.36
CA VAL A 490 -69.53 20.87 33.34
C VAL A 490 -68.63 20.17 34.37
N PRO A 491 -67.41 19.72 34.02
CA PRO A 491 -66.32 19.54 34.96
C PRO A 491 -65.39 20.77 34.98
N PRO A 492 -64.65 21.00 36.08
CA PRO A 492 -64.25 22.32 36.52
C PRO A 492 -63.05 22.90 35.76
N LYS A 493 -63.11 24.22 35.58
CA LYS A 493 -62.02 25.08 35.14
C LYS A 493 -60.94 25.14 36.23
N VAL A 494 -59.72 24.70 35.90
CA VAL A 494 -58.50 25.08 36.65
C VAL A 494 -57.89 26.28 35.94
N ASP A 495 -57.96 27.43 36.59
CA ASP A 495 -57.17 28.61 36.22
C ASP A 495 -55.70 28.35 36.54
N THR A 496 -54.82 28.61 35.57
CA THR A 496 -53.44 29.00 35.87
C THR A 496 -52.99 30.00 34.81
N GLU A 497 -52.77 31.23 35.27
CA GLU A 497 -52.23 32.34 34.50
C GLU A 497 -50.76 32.12 34.09
N VAL A 498 -50.26 33.04 33.24
CA VAL A 498 -48.87 33.59 33.12
C VAL A 498 -48.28 33.41 31.69
N PRO A 499 -47.55 34.40 31.11
CA PRO A 499 -47.90 35.74 30.61
C PRO A 499 -47.46 35.86 29.09
N PRO A 500 -47.33 37.05 28.43
CA PRO A 500 -47.15 37.11 26.97
C PRO A 500 -45.67 37.10 26.53
N THR A 501 -45.38 36.49 25.38
CA THR A 501 -44.15 36.75 24.61
C THR A 501 -44.41 36.78 23.11
N THR A 502 -44.37 38.01 22.59
CA THR A 502 -43.68 38.52 21.40
C THR A 502 -43.68 37.68 20.11
N GLU A 503 -44.45 38.21 19.16
CA GLU A 503 -44.34 38.05 17.71
C GLU A 503 -42.92 38.36 17.20
N ASN A 504 -42.34 37.43 16.42
CA ASN A 504 -41.28 37.73 15.47
C ASN A 504 -41.56 36.94 14.18
N ALA A 505 -41.90 37.69 13.14
CA ALA A 505 -42.09 37.20 11.79
C ALA A 505 -40.78 36.66 11.19
N PRO A 506 -40.79 35.58 10.37
CA PRO A 506 -39.67 35.23 9.52
C PRO A 506 -39.73 36.02 8.19
N PRO A 507 -38.58 36.42 7.61
CA PRO A 507 -38.56 37.09 6.33
C PRO A 507 -38.77 36.10 5.17
N LYS A 508 -39.49 36.59 4.18
CA LYS A 508 -39.72 36.00 2.86
C LYS A 508 -38.39 35.99 2.08
N VAL A 509 -37.99 34.83 1.55
CA VAL A 509 -36.93 34.74 0.53
C VAL A 509 -37.50 34.03 -0.68
N ASP A 510 -37.43 34.74 -1.81
CA ASP A 510 -37.90 34.35 -3.12
C ASP A 510 -37.17 33.09 -3.64
N THR A 511 -37.97 32.22 -4.27
CA THR A 511 -37.48 31.07 -5.02
C THR A 511 -37.39 31.46 -6.48
N GLU A 512 -36.17 31.67 -6.99
CA GLU A 512 -35.92 31.64 -8.44
C GLU A 512 -35.16 30.34 -8.79
N VAL A 513 -35.80 29.55 -9.63
CA VAL A 513 -35.24 28.37 -10.31
C VAL A 513 -34.57 28.84 -11.60
N PRO A 514 -33.42 28.22 -11.98
CA PRO A 514 -33.18 27.93 -13.39
C PRO A 514 -32.78 26.46 -13.64
N PRO A 515 -32.79 26.00 -14.91
CA PRO A 515 -33.24 24.67 -15.25
C PRO A 515 -32.14 23.61 -15.34
N THR A 516 -32.60 22.38 -15.17
CA THR A 516 -31.92 21.10 -15.42
C THR A 516 -31.38 20.96 -16.84
N THR A 517 -30.16 20.45 -16.96
CA THR A 517 -29.69 19.79 -18.18
C THR A 517 -29.32 18.34 -17.89
N GLU A 518 -29.75 17.51 -18.83
CA GLU A 518 -29.76 16.07 -18.99
C GLU A 518 -28.39 15.38 -18.80
N ASN A 519 -28.37 14.22 -18.15
CA ASN A 519 -27.26 13.26 -18.21
C ASN A 519 -27.80 11.84 -18.39
N ALA A 520 -27.46 11.24 -19.53
CA ALA A 520 -27.56 9.80 -19.80
C ALA A 520 -26.28 9.07 -19.30
N PRO A 521 -26.32 7.74 -19.09
CA PRO A 521 -25.38 7.04 -18.22
C PRO A 521 -24.13 6.56 -18.96
N SER A 522 -22.95 6.75 -18.35
CA SER A 522 -21.69 6.17 -18.83
C SER A 522 -21.30 4.94 -18.03
N LYS A 523 -20.92 3.93 -18.80
CA LYS A 523 -20.61 2.55 -18.48
C LYS A 523 -19.27 2.42 -17.75
N VAL A 524 -19.20 1.40 -16.89
CA VAL A 524 -18.01 0.91 -16.18
C VAL A 524 -16.97 0.40 -17.18
N ASP A 525 -15.72 0.84 -17.02
CA ASP A 525 -14.55 0.01 -17.37
C ASP A 525 -13.45 0.20 -16.33
N SER A 526 -12.83 -0.92 -15.96
CA SER A 526 -11.78 -1.04 -14.96
C SER A 526 -10.44 -1.00 -15.68
N GLU A 527 -9.62 0.03 -15.46
CA GLU A 527 -8.22 0.03 -15.92
C GLU A 527 -7.23 0.45 -14.84
N VAL A 528 -6.14 -0.30 -14.83
CA VAL A 528 -4.93 -0.23 -13.98
C VAL A 528 -4.22 1.11 -14.18
N PRO A 529 -3.60 1.72 -13.14
CA PRO A 529 -2.93 3.00 -13.32
C PRO A 529 -1.60 2.87 -14.09
N PRO A 530 -1.27 3.83 -14.98
CA PRO A 530 -0.03 3.79 -15.76
C PRO A 530 1.15 4.40 -15.01
N THR A 531 2.34 3.87 -15.31
CA THR A 531 3.66 4.42 -14.95
C THR A 531 3.89 5.76 -15.66
N THR A 532 4.24 6.80 -14.89
CA THR A 532 4.63 8.11 -15.41
C THR A 532 6.06 8.07 -15.95
N GLU A 533 6.18 8.34 -17.25
CA GLU A 533 7.41 8.57 -17.99
C GLU A 533 7.86 10.03 -17.79
N ASN A 534 9.04 10.25 -17.21
CA ASN A 534 9.65 11.57 -17.11
C ASN A 534 10.59 11.81 -18.29
N ALA A 535 10.25 12.80 -19.14
CA ALA A 535 11.18 13.37 -20.12
C ALA A 535 12.12 14.39 -19.45
N PRO A 536 13.38 14.53 -19.91
CA PRO A 536 14.42 15.25 -19.17
C PRO A 536 14.40 16.76 -19.43
N SER A 537 14.49 17.54 -18.35
CA SER A 537 14.77 18.98 -18.41
C SER A 537 16.27 19.23 -18.51
N LYS A 538 16.67 19.94 -19.57
CA LYS A 538 18.00 20.52 -19.80
C LYS A 538 18.25 21.62 -18.76
N VAL A 539 19.33 21.55 -17.99
CA VAL A 539 19.88 22.70 -17.27
C VAL A 539 21.40 22.69 -17.45
N ASP A 540 21.89 23.78 -18.04
CA ASP A 540 23.31 24.08 -18.26
C ASP A 540 24.07 24.13 -16.92
N SER A 541 25.25 23.52 -16.91
CA SER A 541 26.21 23.62 -15.82
C SER A 541 27.40 24.45 -16.29
N GLU A 542 27.45 25.73 -15.90
CA GLU A 542 28.68 26.51 -15.88
C GLU A 542 29.40 26.31 -14.54
N VAL A 543 30.67 25.92 -14.63
CA VAL A 543 31.62 25.82 -13.52
C VAL A 543 32.23 27.20 -13.25
N PRO A 544 32.46 27.57 -11.99
CA PRO A 544 33.72 28.25 -11.66
C PRO A 544 34.44 27.70 -10.42
N PRO A 545 35.73 28.05 -10.22
CA PRO A 545 36.68 27.19 -9.51
C PRO A 545 36.90 27.52 -8.02
N THR A 546 37.42 26.48 -7.35
CA THR A 546 38.14 26.37 -6.07
C THR A 546 38.62 27.63 -5.35
N LYS A 547 38.38 27.66 -4.02
CA LYS A 547 39.31 28.21 -3.00
C LYS A 547 39.30 27.37 -1.71
N GLU A 548 40.50 27.17 -1.17
CA GLU A 548 40.80 26.63 0.17
C GLU A 548 40.21 27.50 1.30
N ASN A 549 39.76 26.88 2.40
CA ASN A 549 40.43 26.97 3.71
C ASN A 549 39.62 26.33 4.88
N THR A 550 40.33 25.45 5.60
CA THR A 550 40.46 25.32 7.07
C THR A 550 39.31 24.88 8.01
N SER A 551 39.72 24.01 8.95
CA SER A 551 39.18 23.69 10.29
C SER A 551 38.17 22.53 10.32
N SER A 552 38.36 21.45 11.09
CA SER A 552 38.77 21.43 12.50
C SER A 552 39.28 20.03 12.93
N LYS A 553 40.31 20.04 13.77
CA LYS A 553 40.76 18.91 14.62
C LYS A 553 39.69 18.61 15.67
N ILE A 554 39.33 17.34 15.83
CA ILE A 554 39.00 16.77 17.15
C ILE A 554 39.71 15.43 17.28
N ASN A 555 40.52 15.32 18.33
CA ASN A 555 41.23 14.12 18.79
C ASN A 555 40.23 13.05 19.25
N THR A 556 40.53 11.79 18.94
CA THR A 556 40.30 10.72 19.91
C THR A 556 41.47 9.75 19.85
N GLU A 557 42.18 9.74 20.95
CA GLU A 557 43.38 8.97 21.25
C GLU A 557 42.96 7.63 21.85
N VAL A 558 43.35 6.51 21.22
CA VAL A 558 43.54 5.22 21.90
C VAL A 558 44.77 4.55 21.27
N SER A 559 45.72 4.16 22.12
CA SER A 559 47.08 3.70 21.80
C SER A 559 47.16 2.34 21.08
N PRO A 560 48.25 2.06 20.33
CA PRO A 560 48.46 0.78 19.66
C PRO A 560 49.19 -0.24 20.56
N THR A 561 48.68 -1.45 20.64
CA THR A 561 49.42 -2.61 21.16
C THR A 561 50.35 -3.13 20.07
N LYS A 562 51.65 -3.22 20.38
CA LYS A 562 52.66 -3.88 19.55
C LYS A 562 52.37 -5.37 19.46
N GLU A 563 52.27 -5.89 18.24
CA GLU A 563 52.55 -7.31 17.99
C GLU A 563 53.40 -7.46 16.73
N ASN A 564 54.59 -8.01 16.92
CA ASN A 564 55.51 -8.40 15.87
C ASN A 564 54.91 -9.56 15.09
N ASN A 565 54.83 -9.48 13.76
CA ASN A 565 55.00 -10.66 12.92
C ASN A 565 55.53 -10.32 11.54
N LYS A 566 56.64 -10.97 11.19
CA LYS A 566 57.25 -11.02 9.86
C LYS A 566 56.22 -11.49 8.83
N THR A 567 55.87 -10.65 7.86
CA THR A 567 55.13 -11.08 6.67
C THR A 567 56.10 -11.69 5.67
N SER A 568 56.13 -13.03 5.63
CA SER A 568 56.60 -13.79 4.49
C SER A 568 55.58 -13.63 3.36
N ALA A 569 56.03 -13.22 2.17
CA ALA A 569 55.22 -13.15 0.96
C ALA A 569 54.81 -14.57 0.53
N LEU A 570 53.64 -15.01 0.99
CA LEU A 570 52.97 -16.21 0.50
C LEU A 570 52.22 -15.88 -0.78
N LEU A 571 52.53 -16.62 -1.83
CA LEU A 571 51.81 -16.69 -3.10
C LEU A 571 50.29 -16.84 -2.84
N PRO A 572 49.41 -16.20 -3.64
CA PRO A 572 47.99 -16.47 -3.58
C PRO A 572 47.74 -17.93 -3.98
N LYS A 573 47.13 -18.70 -3.08
CA LYS A 573 46.59 -20.03 -3.37
C LYS A 573 45.41 -19.87 -4.32
N THR A 574 45.58 -20.24 -5.60
CA THR A 574 44.47 -20.53 -6.50
C THR A 574 44.01 -21.97 -6.25
N GLY A 575 43.00 -22.12 -5.40
CA GLY A 575 42.30 -23.39 -5.19
C GLY A 575 41.09 -23.50 -6.11
N GLY A 576 40.90 -24.68 -6.71
CA GLY A 576 39.58 -25.19 -7.10
C GLY A 576 39.27 -25.15 -8.59
N THR A 577 39.74 -26.14 -9.36
CA THR A 577 39.14 -26.53 -10.64
C THR A 577 37.78 -27.20 -10.39
N SER A 578 36.70 -26.67 -10.98
CA SER A 578 35.50 -27.48 -11.26
C SER A 578 35.55 -27.89 -12.74
N MET A 579 35.61 -29.20 -12.99
CA MET A 579 35.80 -29.81 -14.32
C MET A 579 34.62 -29.58 -15.28
N GLU A 580 33.54 -28.92 -14.88
CA GLU A 580 32.37 -28.70 -15.74
C GLU A 580 32.44 -27.42 -16.59
N MET A 581 33.35 -26.47 -16.31
CA MET A 581 33.39 -25.20 -17.06
C MET A 581 34.15 -25.25 -18.39
N ILE A 582 34.99 -26.27 -18.62
CA ILE A 582 35.87 -26.32 -19.80
C ILE A 582 35.07 -26.43 -21.12
N SER A 583 33.89 -27.05 -21.10
CA SER A 583 33.11 -27.30 -22.33
C SER A 583 32.41 -26.05 -22.89
N ILE A 584 32.07 -25.06 -22.06
CA ILE A 584 31.41 -23.82 -22.52
C ILE A 584 32.47 -22.77 -22.93
N ILE A 585 33.63 -22.78 -22.24
CA ILE A 585 34.74 -21.84 -22.48
C ILE A 585 35.39 -22.07 -23.86
N ALA A 586 35.52 -23.34 -24.30
CA ALA A 586 36.01 -23.65 -25.65
C ALA A 586 35.10 -23.09 -26.76
N GLY A 587 33.78 -23.00 -26.53
CA GLY A 587 32.82 -22.44 -27.47
C GLY A 587 32.91 -20.91 -27.59
N MET A 588 33.14 -20.20 -26.49
CA MET A 588 33.27 -18.73 -26.49
C MET A 588 34.56 -18.25 -27.18
N VAL A 589 35.68 -18.94 -26.95
CA VAL A 589 36.95 -18.60 -27.61
C VAL A 589 36.85 -18.85 -29.12
N MET A 590 36.17 -19.91 -29.55
CA MET A 590 35.92 -20.20 -30.98
C MET A 590 35.03 -19.13 -31.66
N LEU A 591 34.04 -18.56 -30.96
CA LEU A 591 33.18 -17.51 -31.51
C LEU A 591 33.90 -16.17 -31.71
N ILE A 592 34.80 -15.79 -30.79
CA ILE A 592 35.59 -14.55 -30.91
C ILE A 592 36.64 -14.68 -32.03
N LEU A 593 37.29 -15.84 -32.19
CA LEU A 593 38.20 -16.07 -33.32
C LEU A 593 37.48 -16.24 -34.68
N GLY A 594 36.25 -16.78 -34.69
CA GLY A 594 35.45 -16.93 -35.91
C GLY A 594 35.01 -15.60 -36.55
N GLY A 595 34.73 -14.58 -35.74
CA GLY A 595 34.30 -13.25 -36.23
C GLY A 595 35.40 -12.47 -36.98
N VAL A 596 36.68 -12.68 -36.62
CA VAL A 596 37.82 -12.00 -37.25
C VAL A 596 38.17 -12.62 -38.62
N LEU A 597 37.86 -13.91 -38.83
CA LEU A 597 38.12 -14.58 -40.10
C LEU A 597 37.09 -14.25 -41.19
N PHE A 598 35.82 -13.99 -40.85
CA PHE A 598 34.78 -13.66 -41.84
C PHE A 598 34.79 -12.21 -42.32
N ALA A 599 35.36 -11.26 -41.56
CA ALA A 599 35.51 -9.88 -42.01
C ALA A 599 36.60 -9.67 -43.08
N ARG A 600 37.52 -10.64 -43.26
CA ARG A 600 38.62 -10.55 -44.24
C ARG A 600 38.30 -11.13 -45.63
N GLN A 601 37.13 -11.74 -45.84
CA GLN A 601 36.75 -12.31 -47.14
C GLN A 601 35.75 -11.48 -47.96
N ARG A 602 35.41 -10.25 -47.52
CA ARG A 602 34.52 -9.34 -48.26
C ARG A 602 35.20 -8.08 -48.81
N MET A 603 36.51 -8.15 -49.02
CA MET A 603 37.25 -7.20 -49.84
C MET A 603 38.19 -7.97 -50.78
N ARG A 604 37.61 -8.55 -51.84
CA ARG A 604 38.24 -8.72 -53.14
C ARG A 604 37.19 -8.79 -54.21
#